data_AF-A0AAD5R2D1-F1
#
_entry.id   AF-A0AAD5R2D1-F1
#
_cell.length_a   1.000
_cell.length_b   1.000
_cell.length_c   1.000
_cell.angle_alpha   90.00
_cell.angle_beta   90.00
_cell.angle_gamma   90.00
#
_symmetry.space_group_name_H-M   'P 1'
#
loop_
_entity.id
_entity.type
_entity.pdbx_description
1 polymer ?
#
loop_
_entity_poly.entity_id
_entity_poly.type
_entity_poly.pdbx_seq_one_letter_code
_entity_poly.pdbx_strand_id
1 'polypeptide(L)'
;MSFTGKSSSVAAHESGGTQYLFYAEIDDSMKVSEGGGNVSEGELIMKVFLTENEVRTLLNSDYCLGPPSMLYAILWWFAHKSDLKKALSTVNSA
;
A
#
# COMPACT_ATOMS: atom_id res chain seq x y z
N MET A 1 9.56 7.51 16.80
CA MET A 1 8.84 6.98 15.63
C MET A 1 7.67 6.17 16.16
N SER A 2 6.45 6.70 16.09
CA SER A 2 5.23 6.04 16.58
C SER A 2 4.55 5.33 15.41
N PHE A 3 4.46 4.00 15.47
CA PHE A 3 3.81 3.18 14.45
C PHE A 3 2.41 2.79 14.93
N THR A 4 1.38 3.51 14.47
CA THR A 4 -0.03 3.13 14.68
C THR A 4 -0.49 2.29 13.48
N GLY A 5 -0.07 1.03 13.45
CA GLY A 5 -0.43 0.11 12.37
C GLY A 5 -1.73 -0.63 12.65
N LYS A 6 -2.81 -0.33 11.90
CA LYS A 6 -3.91 -1.29 11.74
C LYS A 6 -3.41 -2.40 10.82
N SER A 7 -3.29 -3.62 11.33
CA SER A 7 -2.88 -4.80 10.56
C SER A 7 -4.10 -5.59 10.08
N SER A 8 -4.08 -6.03 8.83
CA SER A 8 -5.04 -7.02 8.30
C SER A 8 -4.28 -8.20 7.72
N SER A 9 -4.75 -9.43 7.97
CA SER A 9 -4.19 -10.65 7.41
C SER A 9 -4.95 -11.06 6.17
N VAL A 10 -4.25 -11.32 5.07
CA VAL A 10 -4.83 -11.81 3.83
C VAL A 10 -4.11 -13.08 3.41
N ALA A 11 -4.87 -14.13 3.08
CA ALA A 11 -4.34 -15.37 2.52
C ALA A 11 -4.88 -15.53 1.09
N ALA A 12 -4.22 -14.90 0.13
CA ALA A 12 -4.48 -15.09 -1.30
C ALA A 12 -3.17 -14.86 -2.07
N HIS A 13 -2.26 -15.83 -1.98
CA HIS A 13 -1.11 -15.96 -2.86
C HIS A 13 -0.97 -17.42 -3.25
N GLU A 14 -0.42 -17.67 -4.44
CA GLU A 14 -0.39 -18.97 -5.12
C GLU A 14 0.28 -20.09 -4.28
N SER A 15 1.09 -19.71 -3.29
CA SER A 15 1.80 -20.62 -2.37
C SER A 15 1.07 -20.97 -1.06
N GLY A 16 -0.10 -20.40 -0.78
CA GLY A 16 -0.85 -20.64 0.47
C GLY A 16 -0.24 -20.00 1.73
N GLY A 17 0.79 -19.16 1.59
CA GLY A 17 1.42 -18.45 2.71
C GLY A 17 0.58 -17.30 3.27
N THR A 18 0.60 -17.14 4.60
CA THR A 18 -0.02 -16.00 5.29
C THR A 18 0.71 -14.70 4.94
N GLN A 19 -0.03 -13.67 4.52
CA GLN A 19 0.49 -12.33 4.30
C GLN A 19 -0.13 -11.35 5.31
N TYR A 20 0.69 -10.40 5.77
CA TYR A 20 0.27 -9.32 6.65
C TYR A 20 0.36 -8.00 5.89
N LEU A 21 -0.72 -7.22 5.92
CA LEU A 21 -0.79 -5.91 5.32
C LEU A 21 -0.64 -4.82 6.39
N PHE A 22 0.24 -3.86 6.13
CA PHE A 22 0.47 -2.67 6.94
C PHE A 22 0.27 -1.40 6.10
N TYR A 23 -0.15 -0.32 6.75
CA TYR A 23 -0.36 0.98 6.13
C TYR A 23 0.52 2.04 6.80
N ALA A 24 1.09 2.94 6.01
CA ALA A 24 1.85 4.10 6.45
C ALA A 24 1.60 5.29 5.51
N GLU A 25 1.59 6.50 6.05
CA GLU A 25 1.70 7.72 5.26
C GLU A 25 3.17 8.08 5.07
N ILE A 26 3.53 8.42 3.85
CA ILE A 26 4.89 8.81 3.48
C ILE A 26 4.84 10.08 2.64
N ASP A 27 5.95 10.80 2.61
CA ASP A 27 6.19 11.92 1.71
C ASP A 27 7.58 11.80 1.06
N ASP A 28 7.89 12.74 0.16
CA ASP A 28 9.15 12.75 -0.58
C ASP A 28 10.39 12.95 0.30
N SER A 29 10.25 13.47 1.53
CA SER A 29 11.38 13.63 2.45
C SER A 29 11.90 12.30 2.98
N MET A 30 11.06 11.25 2.94
CA MET A 30 11.41 9.89 3.38
C MET A 30 12.11 9.06 2.28
N LYS A 31 12.32 9.63 1.09
CA LYS A 31 12.89 8.94 -0.07
C LYS A 31 14.40 8.71 0.10
N VAL A 32 14.83 7.46 -0.06
CA VAL A 32 16.25 7.08 0.01
C VAL A 32 16.89 6.87 -1.38
N SER A 33 16.10 6.46 -2.37
CA SER A 33 16.57 6.16 -3.74
C SER A 33 15.42 6.26 -4.76
N GLU A 34 15.69 6.13 -6.06
CA GLU A 34 14.66 6.13 -7.14
C GLU A 34 13.97 4.77 -7.37
N GLY A 35 14.48 3.71 -6.75
CA GLY A 35 13.99 2.34 -6.87
C GLY A 35 14.79 1.42 -5.96
N GLY A 36 14.62 0.12 -6.13
CA GLY A 36 15.31 -0.88 -5.32
C GLY A 36 15.52 -2.20 -6.06
N GLY A 37 15.70 -3.26 -5.27
CA GLY A 37 16.04 -4.59 -5.76
C GLY A 37 17.54 -4.85 -5.75
N ASN A 38 17.90 -6.12 -5.67
CA ASN A 38 19.27 -6.59 -5.83
C ASN A 38 19.53 -7.03 -7.27
N VAL A 39 20.29 -6.22 -8.03
CA VAL A 39 20.66 -6.52 -9.43
C VAL A 39 21.40 -7.85 -9.56
N SER A 40 22.20 -8.23 -8.55
CA SER A 40 22.92 -9.52 -8.58
C SER A 40 22.01 -10.73 -8.40
N GLU A 41 20.81 -10.54 -7.83
CA GLU A 41 19.75 -11.55 -7.71
C GLU A 41 18.71 -11.41 -8.83
N GLY A 42 18.90 -10.47 -9.77
CA GLY A 42 17.98 -10.20 -10.88
C GLY A 42 16.73 -9.41 -10.48
N GLU A 43 16.69 -8.82 -9.28
CA GLU A 43 15.57 -8.01 -8.84
C GLU A 43 15.70 -6.55 -9.30
N LEU A 44 14.61 -6.01 -9.84
CA LEU A 44 14.48 -4.61 -10.21
C LEU A 44 13.13 -4.09 -9.73
N ILE A 45 13.16 -3.13 -8.79
CA ILE A 45 11.95 -2.57 -8.20
C ILE A 45 11.83 -1.10 -8.61
N MET A 46 10.78 -0.81 -9.37
CA MET A 46 10.40 0.55 -9.76
C MET A 46 9.25 1.06 -8.90
N LYS A 47 9.31 2.34 -8.53
CA LYS A 47 8.23 3.00 -7.80
C LYS A 47 7.19 3.54 -8.77
N VAL A 48 5.91 3.31 -8.45
CA VAL A 48 4.78 3.87 -9.18
C VAL A 48 3.92 4.62 -8.17
N PHE A 49 3.65 5.89 -8.46
CA PHE A 49 2.75 6.72 -7.67
C PHE A 49 1.49 6.96 -8.49
N LEU A 50 0.33 6.68 -7.90
CA LEU A 50 -0.96 6.88 -8.52
C LEU A 50 -1.77 7.86 -7.69
N THR A 51 -2.40 8.81 -8.37
CA THR A 51 -3.47 9.63 -7.81
C THR A 51 -4.70 8.78 -7.51
N GLU A 52 -5.56 9.24 -6.60
CA GLU A 52 -6.80 8.52 -6.30
C GLU A 52 -7.69 8.29 -7.54
N ASN A 53 -7.67 9.22 -8.50
CA ASN A 53 -8.43 9.09 -9.73
C ASN A 53 -7.87 7.97 -10.61
N GLU A 54 -6.55 7.89 -10.77
CA GLU A 54 -5.90 6.81 -11.52
C GLU A 54 -6.16 5.44 -10.88
N VAL A 55 -6.14 5.37 -9.54
CA VAL A 55 -6.47 4.13 -8.83
C VAL A 55 -7.94 3.74 -9.04
N ARG A 56 -8.87 4.70 -9.05
CA ARG A 56 -10.28 4.43 -9.36
C ARG A 56 -10.45 3.93 -10.79
N THR A 57 -9.73 4.50 -11.75
CA THR A 57 -9.72 4.02 -13.13
C THR A 57 -9.18 2.58 -13.21
N LEU A 58 -8.09 2.29 -12.48
CA LEU A 58 -7.52 0.94 -12.41
C LEU A 58 -8.52 -0.10 -11.86
N LEU A 59 -9.25 0.24 -10.80
CA LEU A 59 -10.22 -0.65 -10.16
C LEU A 59 -11.50 -0.87 -10.98
N ASN A 60 -11.91 0.12 -11.77
CA ASN A 60 -13.11 0.05 -12.62
C ASN A 60 -12.80 -0.46 -14.04
N SER A 61 -11.54 -0.76 -14.34
CA SER A 61 -11.14 -1.37 -15.60
C SER A 61 -11.70 -2.79 -15.69
N ASP A 62 -12.22 -3.18 -16.86
CA ASP A 62 -12.61 -4.57 -17.17
C ASP A 62 -11.44 -5.55 -17.00
N TYR A 63 -10.21 -5.03 -17.03
CA TYR A 63 -8.98 -5.76 -16.76
C TYR A 63 -8.20 -5.06 -15.66
N CYS A 64 -8.41 -5.48 -14.41
CA CYS A 64 -7.72 -4.96 -13.25
C CYS A 64 -6.36 -5.66 -13.10
N LEU A 65 -5.31 -5.01 -13.58
CA LEU A 65 -3.94 -5.51 -13.51
C LEU A 65 -3.37 -5.32 -12.10
N GLY A 66 -3.26 -6.41 -11.33
CA GLY A 66 -2.61 -6.37 -10.03
C GLY A 66 -2.68 -7.69 -9.27
N PRO A 67 -1.69 -7.99 -8.41
CA PRO A 67 -1.80 -9.10 -7.47
C PRO A 67 -3.02 -8.92 -6.55
N PRO A 68 -3.73 -10.00 -6.16
CA PRO A 68 -4.91 -9.91 -5.30
C PRO A 68 -4.67 -9.16 -3.98
N SER A 69 -3.49 -9.31 -3.36
CA SER A 69 -3.13 -8.60 -2.13
C SER A 69 -2.99 -7.09 -2.32
N MET A 70 -2.47 -6.65 -3.46
CA MET A 70 -2.40 -5.23 -3.81
C MET A 70 -3.79 -4.65 -4.00
N LEU A 71 -4.66 -5.34 -4.75
CA LEU A 71 -6.04 -4.89 -4.99
C LEU A 71 -6.83 -4.82 -3.69
N TYR A 72 -6.69 -5.82 -2.81
CA TYR A 72 -7.30 -5.80 -1.49
C TYR A 72 -6.81 -4.61 -0.65
N ALA A 73 -5.50 -4.33 -0.64
CA ALA A 73 -4.93 -3.23 0.12
C ALA A 73 -5.52 -1.87 -0.31
N ILE A 74 -5.67 -1.67 -1.62
CA ILE A 74 -6.28 -0.47 -2.19
C ILE A 74 -7.76 -0.35 -1.78
N LEU A 75 -8.53 -1.43 -1.94
CA LEU A 75 -9.96 -1.44 -1.57
C LEU A 75 -10.15 -1.20 -0.06
N TRP A 76 -9.32 -1.83 0.77
CA TRP A 76 -9.30 -1.62 2.21
C TRP A 76 -9.01 -0.16 2.57
N TRP A 77 -8.04 0.46 1.90
CA TRP A 77 -7.70 1.87 2.12
C TRP A 77 -8.88 2.78 1.78
N PHE A 78 -9.54 2.59 0.64
CA PHE A 78 -10.74 3.37 0.29
C PHE A 78 -11.87 3.20 1.31
N ALA A 79 -12.06 1.98 1.82
CA ALA A 79 -13.10 1.69 2.81
C ALA A 79 -12.83 2.34 4.19
N HIS A 80 -11.56 2.56 4.56
CA HIS A 80 -11.17 3.03 5.89
C HIS A 80 -10.55 4.44 5.91
N LYS A 81 -10.46 5.11 4.76
CA LYS A 81 -9.77 6.39 4.59
C LYS A 81 -10.20 7.46 5.60
N SER A 82 -11.49 7.59 5.88
CA SER A 82 -12.02 8.56 6.84
C SER A 82 -11.48 8.32 8.25
N ASP A 83 -11.42 7.05 8.66
CA ASP A 83 -10.98 6.66 9.99
C ASP A 83 -9.47 6.83 10.13
N LEU A 84 -8.71 6.55 9.06
CA LEU A 84 -7.27 6.77 9.02
C LEU A 84 -6.94 8.25 9.23
N LYS A 85 -7.61 9.16 8.50
CA LYS A 85 -7.44 10.62 8.67
C LYS A 85 -7.70 11.06 10.11
N LYS A 86 -8.76 10.54 10.74
CA LYS A 86 -9.11 10.87 12.13
C LYS A 86 -8.10 10.33 13.14
N ALA A 87 -7.59 9.12 12.93
CA ALA A 87 -6.58 8.54 13.79
C ALA A 87 -5.28 9.34 13.74
N LEU A 88 -4.85 9.73 12.53
CA LEU A 88 -3.62 10.47 12.32
C LEU A 88 -3.67 11.92 12.84
N SER A 89 -4.80 12.61 12.68
CA SER A 89 -4.99 13.94 13.29
C SER A 89 -4.87 13.89 14.82
N THR A 90 -5.28 12.77 15.43
CA THR A 90 -5.18 12.57 16.87
C THR A 90 -3.72 12.36 17.30
N VAL A 91 -2.93 11.63 16.52
CA VAL A 91 -1.50 11.39 16.79
C VAL A 91 -0.66 12.66 16.63
N ASN A 92 -0.93 13.48 15.61
CA ASN A 92 -0.17 14.71 15.35
C ASN A 92 -0.52 15.87 16.30
N SER A 93 -1.57 15.71 17.12
CA SER A 93 -2.01 16.72 18.11
C SER A 93 -1.60 16.37 19.55
N ALA A 94 -0.94 15.23 19.75
CA ALA A 94 -0.45 14.73 21.04
C ALA A 94 1.07 14.90 21.14
#